data_AF-A0A920H6G6-F1
#
_entry.id   AF-A0A920H6G6-F1
#
_cell.length_a   1.000
_cell.length_b   1.000
_cell.length_c   1.000
_cell.angle_alpha   90.00
_cell.angle_beta   90.00
_cell.angle_gamma   90.00
#
_symmetry.space_group_name_H-M   'P 1'
#
loop_
_entity.id
_entity.type
_entity.pdbx_description
1 polymer ?
#
loop_
_entity_poly.entity_id
_entity_poly.type
_entity_poly.pdbx_seq_one_letter_code
_entity_poly.pdbx_strand_id
1 'polypeptide(L)'
;MYKKFATSLRLGDIGYQNRKENDLGVDINFNSITQYVKSIENAITTRSDEYRKNGVYDEGYFKQLNDFQLQIENEYYGLVRPKIMKSLS
;
A
#
# COMPACT_ATOMS: atom_id res chain seq x y z
N MET A 1 -3.53 24.66 -8.19
CA MET A 1 -2.64 24.15 -9.26
C MET A 1 -3.51 23.62 -10.39
N TYR A 2 -3.20 23.92 -11.66
CA TYR A 2 -4.00 23.55 -12.84
C TYR A 2 -3.08 23.14 -13.99
N LYS A 3 -3.43 22.09 -14.75
CA LYS A 3 -2.74 21.67 -15.99
C LYS A 3 -3.75 21.60 -17.13
N LYS A 4 -3.45 22.27 -18.24
CA LYS A 4 -4.38 22.56 -19.36
C LYS A 4 -5.02 21.32 -20.03
N PHE A 5 -4.33 20.18 -20.01
CA PHE A 5 -4.80 18.92 -20.60
C PHE A 5 -4.95 17.80 -19.56
N ALA A 6 -4.92 18.12 -18.27
CA ALA A 6 -5.05 17.10 -17.23
C ALA A 6 -6.50 16.64 -17.12
N THR A 7 -6.72 15.33 -17.29
CA THR A 7 -8.05 14.72 -17.13
C THR A 7 -8.38 14.40 -15.68
N SER A 8 -7.38 13.99 -14.88
CA SER A 8 -7.56 13.71 -13.46
C SER A 8 -6.29 14.04 -12.69
N LEU A 9 -6.29 15.18 -11.99
CA LEU A 9 -5.20 15.55 -11.07
C LEU A 9 -5.08 14.57 -9.91
N ARG A 10 -6.19 13.91 -9.53
CA ARG A 10 -6.25 12.89 -8.48
C ARG A 10 -5.47 11.62 -8.81
N LEU A 11 -5.35 11.26 -10.08
CA LEU A 11 -4.60 10.08 -10.53
C LEU A 11 -3.22 10.46 -11.10
N GLY A 12 -2.95 11.76 -11.22
CA GLY A 12 -1.67 12.29 -11.66
C GLY A 12 -0.63 12.34 -10.53
N ASP A 13 0.53 12.89 -10.85
CA ASP A 13 1.71 12.86 -9.97
C ASP A 13 1.57 13.55 -8.62
N ILE A 14 0.57 14.42 -8.48
CA ILE A 14 0.26 15.14 -7.24
C ILE A 14 -0.85 14.49 -6.43
N GLY A 15 -1.47 13.44 -6.98
CA GLY A 15 -2.60 12.73 -6.39
C GLY A 15 -2.21 11.36 -5.83
N TYR A 16 -3.14 10.42 -5.86
CA TYR A 16 -2.89 9.04 -5.43
C TYR A 16 -2.07 8.31 -6.49
N GLN A 17 -0.81 8.01 -6.18
CA GLN A 17 0.06 7.23 -7.05
C GLN A 17 0.32 5.83 -6.49
N ASN A 18 0.38 4.85 -7.39
CA ASN A 18 0.83 3.48 -7.11
C ASN A 18 2.36 3.32 -7.20
N ARG A 19 3.14 4.40 -7.31
CA ARG A 19 4.61 4.33 -7.38
C ARG A 19 5.27 3.68 -6.16
N LYS A 20 4.51 3.55 -5.07
CA LYS A 20 4.87 2.76 -3.89
C LYS A 20 5.29 1.32 -4.22
N GLU A 21 4.82 0.72 -5.33
CA GLU A 21 5.28 -0.63 -5.70
C GLU A 21 6.79 -0.69 -5.97
N ASN A 22 7.33 0.30 -6.70
CA ASN A 22 8.76 0.37 -7.00
C ASN A 22 9.59 1.01 -5.87
N ASP A 23 9.06 2.04 -5.20
CA ASP A 23 9.81 2.79 -4.18
C ASP A 23 9.79 2.14 -2.78
N LEU A 24 8.73 1.40 -2.41
CA LEU A 24 8.62 0.72 -1.11
C LEU A 24 8.97 -0.78 -1.17
N GLY A 25 9.32 -1.28 -2.35
CA GLY A 25 9.66 -2.70 -2.56
C GLY A 25 8.47 -3.66 -2.45
N VAL A 26 7.25 -3.18 -2.72
CA VAL A 26 6.03 -3.99 -2.68
C VAL A 26 5.68 -4.43 -4.10
N ASP A 27 6.03 -5.66 -4.47
CA ASP A 27 5.70 -6.25 -5.78
C ASP A 27 4.45 -7.15 -5.67
N ILE A 28 3.33 -6.69 -6.25
CA ILE A 28 2.05 -7.40 -6.24
C ILE A 28 1.85 -8.20 -7.52
N ASN A 29 1.74 -9.51 -7.35
CA ASN A 29 1.47 -10.42 -8.46
C ASN A 29 -0.03 -10.56 -8.72
N PHE A 30 -0.46 -10.19 -9.92
CA PHE A 30 -1.87 -10.24 -10.35
C PHE A 30 -2.23 -11.47 -11.21
N ASN A 31 -1.30 -12.42 -11.41
CA ASN A 31 -1.52 -13.56 -12.31
C ASN A 31 -2.48 -14.61 -11.72
N SER A 32 -2.66 -14.64 -10.39
CA SER A 32 -3.66 -15.48 -9.74
C SER A 32 -4.06 -14.92 -8.38
N ILE A 33 -5.24 -15.29 -7.88
CA ILE A 33 -5.69 -14.88 -6.54
C ILE A 33 -4.74 -15.36 -5.44
N THR A 34 -4.20 -16.57 -5.56
CA THR A 34 -3.25 -17.13 -4.60
C THR A 34 -1.96 -16.33 -4.56
N GLN A 35 -1.44 -15.94 -5.72
CA GLN A 35 -0.23 -15.13 -5.80
C GLN A 35 -0.47 -13.70 -5.30
N TYR A 36 -1.63 -13.11 -5.60
CA TYR A 36 -2.02 -11.80 -5.08
C TYR A 36 -2.07 -11.80 -3.55
N VAL A 37 -2.78 -12.78 -2.95
CA VAL A 37 -2.87 -12.90 -1.49
C VAL A 37 -1.49 -13.06 -0.88
N LYS A 38 -0.65 -13.94 -1.44
CA LYS A 38 0.71 -14.16 -0.96
C LYS A 38 1.59 -12.91 -1.05
N SER A 39 1.47 -12.12 -2.13
CA SER A 39 2.19 -10.84 -2.26
C SER A 39 1.78 -9.85 -1.17
N ILE A 40 0.48 -9.73 -0.88
CA ILE A 40 -0.03 -8.86 0.19
C ILE A 40 0.43 -9.35 1.57
N GLU A 41 0.33 -10.65 1.84
CA GLU A 41 0.80 -11.27 3.09
C GLU A 41 2.29 -11.00 3.33
N ASN A 42 3.12 -11.14 2.30
CA ASN A 42 4.54 -10.81 2.37
C ASN A 42 4.75 -9.32 2.71
N ALA A 43 4.00 -8.43 2.07
CA ALA A 43 4.16 -6.99 2.27
C ALA A 43 3.74 -6.54 3.69
N ILE A 44 2.73 -7.16 4.29
CA ILE A 44 2.30 -6.87 5.67
C ILE A 44 3.16 -7.57 6.74
N THR A 45 4.17 -8.35 6.35
CA THR A 45 5.08 -9.06 7.28
C THR A 45 6.56 -8.73 7.07
N THR A 46 6.92 -8.11 5.95
CA THR A 46 8.29 -7.71 5.61
C THR A 46 8.59 -6.34 6.20
N ARG A 47 9.68 -6.22 6.97
CA ARG A 47 10.12 -4.93 7.56
C ARG A 47 10.61 -3.96 6.49
N SER A 48 10.29 -2.69 6.65
CA SER A 48 10.79 -1.58 5.82
C SER A 48 11.84 -0.79 6.59
N ASP A 49 13.04 -0.70 6.03
CA ASP A 49 14.12 0.12 6.61
C ASP A 49 13.79 1.61 6.64
N GLU A 50 12.98 2.09 5.70
CA GLU A 50 12.52 3.48 5.68
C GLU A 50 11.58 3.76 6.86
N TYR A 51 10.57 2.92 7.06
CA TYR A 51 9.60 3.12 8.13
C TYR A 51 10.17 2.82 9.52
N ARG A 52 11.14 1.91 9.60
CA ARG A 52 11.86 1.63 10.86
C ARG A 52 12.61 2.84 11.38
N LYS A 53 13.17 3.68 10.50
CA LYS A 53 13.86 4.92 10.90
C LYS A 53 12.93 5.94 11.58
N ASN A 54 11.64 5.90 11.27
CA ASN A 54 10.65 6.81 11.85
C ASN A 54 10.23 6.39 13.27
N GLY A 55 10.48 5.13 13.64
CA GLY A 55 10.06 4.55 14.93
C GLY A 55 8.54 4.32 15.02
N VAL A 56 8.13 3.27 15.73
CA VAL A 56 6.70 2.93 15.89
C VAL A 56 6.03 3.77 16.98
N TYR A 57 6.74 4.02 18.06
CA TYR A 57 6.30 4.81 19.21
C TYR A 57 7.38 5.79 19.60
N ASP A 58 7.01 7.06 19.75
CA ASP A 58 7.91 8.14 20.14
C ASP A 58 7.08 9.33 20.66
N GLU A 59 7.69 10.21 21.46
CA GLU A 59 7.03 11.38 22.06
C GLU A 59 5.72 11.08 22.82
N GLY A 60 5.56 9.86 23.35
CA GLY A 60 4.40 9.47 24.13
C GLY A 60 3.23 8.90 23.33
N TYR A 61 3.34 8.78 21.99
CA TYR A 61 2.26 8.24 21.15
C TYR A 61 2.77 7.32 20.02
N PHE A 62 1.87 6.51 19.47
CA PHE A 62 2.17 5.64 18.32
C PHE A 62 2.13 6.46 17.02
N LYS A 63 3.25 6.51 16.30
CA LYS A 63 3.36 7.18 14.99
C LYS A 63 2.84 6.30 13.85
N GLN A 64 2.89 4.99 14.03
CA GLN A 64 2.51 3.96 13.06
C GLN A 64 2.12 2.67 13.81
N LEU A 65 1.41 1.75 13.15
CA LEU A 65 0.98 0.48 13.72
C LEU A 65 2.15 -0.52 13.81
N ASN A 66 3.00 -0.53 12.79
CA ASN A 66 4.23 -1.31 12.69
C ASN A 66 5.16 -0.64 11.66
N ASP A 67 6.35 -1.20 11.45
CA ASP A 67 7.37 -0.77 10.48
C ASP A 67 7.52 -1.77 9.32
N PHE A 68 6.44 -2.46 8.94
CA PHE A 68 6.42 -3.31 7.74
C PHE A 68 6.24 -2.47 6.46
N GLN A 69 6.47 -3.07 5.28
CA GLN A 69 6.28 -2.40 3.99
C GLN A 69 4.85 -1.89 3.81
N LEU A 70 3.86 -2.65 4.31
CA LEU A 70 2.49 -2.22 4.52
C LEU A 70 2.10 -2.50 5.97
N GLN A 71 1.41 -1.56 6.60
CA GLN A 71 0.95 -1.78 7.98
C GLN A 71 -0.21 -2.76 8.07
N ILE A 72 -1.13 -2.69 7.09
CA ILE A 72 -2.31 -3.55 6.92
C ILE A 72 -2.63 -3.67 5.41
N GLU A 73 -3.46 -4.64 5.00
CA GLU A 73 -3.73 -4.88 3.57
C GLU A 73 -4.39 -3.66 2.89
N ASN A 74 -5.18 -2.89 3.64
CA ASN A 74 -5.86 -1.70 3.13
C ASN A 74 -4.93 -0.55 2.73
N GLU A 75 -3.67 -0.56 3.18
CA GLU A 75 -2.67 0.43 2.78
C GLU A 75 -2.19 0.23 1.34
N TYR A 76 -2.36 -0.97 0.77
CA TYR A 76 -2.00 -1.23 -0.61
C TYR A 76 -2.91 -0.49 -1.60
N TYR A 77 -2.51 0.69 -2.05
CA TYR A 77 -3.19 1.39 -3.14
C TYR A 77 -2.76 0.77 -4.47
N GLY A 78 -3.62 -0.08 -5.03
CA GLY A 78 -3.49 -0.64 -6.38
C GLY A 78 -4.64 -0.18 -7.27
N LEU A 79 -4.49 -0.29 -8.60
CA LEU A 79 -5.53 0.07 -9.57
C LEU A 79 -6.79 -0.80 -9.43
N VAL A 80 -6.61 -2.05 -8.98
CA VAL A 80 -7.68 -3.02 -8.75
C VAL A 80 -7.42 -3.73 -7.43
N ARG A 81 -8.47 -3.92 -6.62
CA ARG A 81 -8.43 -4.71 -5.39
C ARG A 81 -9.47 -5.84 -5.49
N PRO A 82 -9.05 -7.12 -5.48
CA PRO A 82 -9.97 -8.23 -5.32
C PRO A 82 -10.72 -8.10 -4.00
N LYS A 83 -12.05 -8.23 -4.03
CA LYS A 83 -12.89 -8.28 -2.84
C LYS A 83 -13.60 -9.63 -2.81
N ILE A 84 -13.50 -10.33 -1.67
CA ILE A 84 -14.25 -11.56 -1.45
C ILE A 84 -15.71 -11.16 -1.16
N MET A 85 -16.67 -11.77 -1.84
CA MET A 85 -18.07 -11.67 -1.41
C MET A 85 -18.23 -12.40 -0.08
N LYS A 86 -18.76 -11.72 0.94
CA LYS A 86 -19.24 -12.42 2.13
C LYS A 86 -20.38 -13.34 1.70
N SER A 87 -20.21 -14.66 1.74
CA SER A 87 -21.38 -15.53 1.74
C SER A 87 -22.10 -15.26 3.06
N LEU A 88 -23.34 -14.76 2.98
CA LEU A 88 -24.22 -14.76 4.14
C LEU A 88 -24.43 -16.22 4.55
N SER A 89 -23.87 -16.61 5.69
CA SER A 89 -24.24 -17.82 6.43
C SER A 89 -25.47 -17.52 7.28
#